data_AF-A0A7J8RAK6-F1
#
_entry.id   AF-A0A7J8RAK6-F1
#
_cell.length_a   1.000
_cell.length_b   1.000
_cell.length_c   1.000
_cell.angle_alpha   90.00
_cell.angle_beta   90.00
_cell.angle_gamma   90.00
#
_symmetry.space_group_name_H-M   'P 1'
#
loop_
_entity.id
_entity.type
_entity.pdbx_description
1 polymer ?
#
loop_
_entity_poly.entity_id
_entity_poly.type
_entity_poly.pdbx_seq_one_letter_code
_entity_poly.pdbx_strand_id
1 'polypeptide(L)' 'MAVDRVTPESPPHFKRFYVFFEALKRGWKEGCRPMLDLDGCFLKGLFKGELLAVVGKDGNNQIYLVA' A
#
# COMPACT_ATOMS: atom_id res chain seq x y z
N MET A 1 12.79 7.66 13.55
CA MET A 1 12.25 8.14 12.26
C MET A 1 12.43 9.65 12.23
N ALA A 2 13.39 10.16 11.46
CA ALA A 2 13.58 11.61 11.32
C ALA A 2 12.53 12.14 10.35
N VAL A 3 11.89 13.26 10.67
CA VAL A 3 10.93 13.92 9.79
C VAL A 3 11.68 14.95 8.98
N ASP A 4 11.81 14.72 7.68
CA ASP A 4 12.34 15.73 6.76
C ASP A 4 11.34 16.89 6.67
N ARG A 5 11.74 18.06 7.17
CA ARG A 5 10.97 19.30 7.05
C ARG A 5 11.56 20.18 5.96
N VAL A 6 10.70 20.92 5.25
CA VAL A 6 11.14 21.89 4.23
C VAL A 6 11.90 23.05 4.89
N THR A 7 11.42 23.51 6.05
CA THR A 7 12.13 24.42 6.96
C THR A 7 11.94 23.94 8.41
N PRO A 8 12.79 24.33 9.37
CA PRO A 8 12.66 23.92 10.78
C PRO A 8 11.30 24.24 11.41
N GLU A 9 10.68 25.34 10.97
CA GLU A 9 9.40 25.88 11.44
C GLU A 9 8.19 25.25 10.74
N SER A 10 8.42 24.55 9.63
CA SER A 10 7.34 23.93 8.86
C SER A 10 6.69 22.78 9.66
N PRO A 11 5.36 22.63 9.61
CA PRO A 11 4.70 21.47 10.20
C PRO A 11 5.17 20.17 9.54
N PRO A 12 5.16 19.04 10.25
CA PRO A 12 5.45 17.73 9.67
C PRO A 12 4.55 17.45 8.45
N HIS A 13 5.17 17.07 7.33
CA HIS A 13 4.45 16.68 6.12
C HIS A 13 4.47 15.16 5.93
N PHE A 14 3.30 14.57 5.74
CA PHE A 14 3.18 13.15 5.43
C PHE A 14 3.60 12.89 3.97
N LYS A 15 4.73 12.19 3.75
CA LYS A 15 5.19 11.82 2.39
C LYS A 15 4.52 10.54 1.87
N ARG A 16 4.71 9.44 2.59
CA ARG A 16 4.24 8.09 2.22
C ARG A 16 4.41 7.15 3.40
N PHE A 17 3.60 6.11 3.42
CA PHE A 17 3.79 4.94 4.26
C PHE A 17 3.51 3.70 3.43
N TYR A 18 4.13 2.60 3.81
CA TYR A 18 3.87 1.29 3.23
C TYR A 18 3.59 0.34 4.37
N VAL A 19 2.52 -0.44 4.23
CA VAL A 19 2.13 -1.46 5.18
C VAL A 19 1.89 -2.74 4.41
N PHE A 20 2.29 -3.86 4.97
CA PHE A 20 1.89 -5.19 4.51
C PHE A 20 1.92 -6.14 5.69
N PHE A 21 1.14 -7.21 5.61
CA PHE A 21 1.21 -8.29 6.57
C PHE A 21 2.08 -9.41 5.99
N GLU A 22 3.05 -9.89 6.76
CA GLU A 22 3.95 -10.97 6.33
C GLU A 22 3.16 -12.19 5.85
N ALA A 23 2.06 -12.53 6.54
CA ALA A 23 1.17 -13.60 6.17
C ALA A 23 0.55 -13.43 4.77
N LEU A 24 0.17 -12.20 4.38
CA LEU A 24 -0.37 -11.93 3.03
C LEU A 24 0.70 -12.06 1.96
N LYS A 25 1.91 -11.53 2.22
CA LYS A 25 3.05 -11.68 1.31
C LYS A 25 3.41 -13.15 1.10
N ARG A 26 3.41 -13.95 2.16
CA ARG A 26 3.67 -15.39 2.09
C ARG A 26 2.55 -16.13 1.35
N GLY A 27 1.30 -15.86 1.69
CA GLY A 27 0.14 -16.48 1.03
C GLY A 27 0.07 -16.19 -0.47
N TRP A 28 0.43 -14.99 -0.91
CA TRP A 28 0.58 -14.69 -2.34
C TRP A 28 1.69 -15.53 -2.99
N LYS A 29 2.88 -15.60 -2.39
CA LYS A 29 4.00 -16.38 -2.95
C LYS A 29 3.71 -17.87 -3.06
N GLU A 30 2.96 -18.42 -2.12
CA GLU A 30 2.70 -19.86 -2.02
C GLU A 30 1.44 -20.29 -2.78
N GLY A 31 0.40 -19.45 -2.83
CA GLY A 31 -0.93 -19.83 -3.31
C GLY A 31 -1.49 -19.00 -4.47
N CYS A 32 -0.82 -17.92 -4.88
CA CYS A 32 -1.29 -17.06 -5.96
C CYS A 32 -0.47 -17.20 -7.24
N ARG A 33 -1.05 -16.72 -8.35
CA ARG A 33 -0.37 -16.57 -9.63
C ARG A 33 0.68 -15.45 -9.51
N PRO A 34 1.80 -15.54 -10.27
CA PRO A 34 2.86 -14.52 -10.25
C PRO A 34 2.45 -13.26 -11.03
N MET A 35 1.34 -12.65 -10.63
CA MET A 35 0.76 -11.45 -11.18
C MET A 35 0.34 -10.54 -10.03
N LEU A 36 0.68 -9.26 -10.16
CA LEU A 36 0.31 -8.20 -9.24
C LEU A 36 -0.32 -7.06 -10.04
N ASP A 37 -1.46 -6.58 -9.58
CA ASP A 37 -2.11 -5.38 -10.05
C ASP A 37 -2.06 -4.32 -8.94
N LEU A 38 -1.90 -3.06 -9.34
CA LEU A 38 -1.91 -1.92 -8.44
C LEU A 38 -3.18 -1.11 -8.72
N ASP A 39 -4.01 -0.93 -7.70
CA ASP A 39 -5.19 -0.07 -7.75
C ASP A 39 -5.01 1.12 -6.79
N GLY A 40 -5.68 2.23 -7.09
CA GLY A 40 -5.53 3.49 -6.37
C GLY A 40 -6.87 4.19 -6.18
N CYS A 41 -7.11 4.72 -4.97
CA CYS A 41 -8.27 5.56 -4.70
C CYS A 41 -7.90 6.87 -4.00
N PHE A 42 -8.52 7.97 -4.44
CA PHE A 42 -8.29 9.28 -3.83
C PHE A 42 -9.01 9.41 -2.48
N LEU A 43 -8.27 9.83 -1.46
CA LEU A 43 -8.79 10.06 -0.12
C LEU A 43 -9.54 11.40 -0.04
N LYS A 44 -10.75 11.37 0.51
CA LYS A 44 -11.61 12.55 0.74
C LYS A 44 -11.63 13.04 2.20
N GLY A 45 -10.56 12.79 2.95
CA GLY A 45 -10.46 13.14 4.37
C GLY A 45 -9.63 14.39 4.64
N LEU A 46 -9.33 14.62 5.94
CA LEU A 46 -8.42 15.69 6.40
C LEU A 46 -7.05 15.60 5.72
N PHE A 47 -6.59 14.37 5.51
CA PHE A 47 -5.37 14.06 4.77
C PHE A 47 -5.76 13.66 3.36
N LYS A 48 -5.52 14.57 2.41
CA LYS A 48 -5.66 14.32 0.98
C LYS A 48 -4.51 13.42 0.52
N GLY A 49 -4.74 12.64 -0.53
CA GLY A 49 -3.73 11.75 -1.09
C GLY A 49 -4.38 10.61 -1.86
N GLU A 50 -3.57 9.60 -2.17
CA GLU A 50 -3.98 8.39 -2.85
C GLU A 50 -3.63 7.19 -1.97
N LEU A 51 -4.62 6.33 -1.73
CA LEU A 51 -4.40 5.03 -1.13
C LEU A 51 -4.21 4.02 -2.26
N LEU A 52 -3.01 3.44 -2.31
CA LEU A 52 -2.68 2.39 -3.25
C LEU A 52 -2.86 1.02 -2.59
N ALA A 53 -3.46 0.08 -3.31
CA ALA A 53 -3.61 -1.31 -2.91
C ALA A 53 -2.96 -2.22 -3.96
N VAL A 54 -2.14 -3.16 -3.49
CA VAL A 54 -1.55 -4.20 -4.32
C VAL A 54 -2.42 -5.45 -4.18
N VAL A 55 -2.92 -5.95 -5.31
CA VAL A 55 -3.69 -7.18 -5.37
C VAL A 55 -3.03 -8.18 -6.30
N GLY A 56 -3.24 -9.47 -6.03
CA GLY A 56 -2.86 -10.56 -6.91
C GLY A 56 -4.08 -11.36 -7.36
N LYS A 57 -3.83 -12.36 -8.21
CA LYS A 57 -4.82 -13.37 -8.59
C LYS A 57 -4.47 -14.69 -7.93
N ASP A 58 -5.41 -15.29 -7.21
CA ASP A 58 -5.21 -16.62 -6.65
C ASP A 58 -5.35 -17.73 -7.70
N GLY A 59 -5.13 -18.99 -7.29
CA GLY A 59 -5.32 -20.17 -8.14
C GLY A 59 -6.75 -20.30 -8.70
N ASN A 60 -7.75 -19.74 -8.03
CA ASN A 60 -9.17 -19.76 -8.41
C ASN A 60 -9.61 -18.49 -9.18
N ASN A 61 -8.66 -17.69 -9.67
CA ASN A 61 -8.90 -16.43 -10.39
C ASN A 61 -9.63 -15.35 -9.56
N GLN A 62 -9.66 -15.48 -8.24
CA GLN A 62 -10.18 -14.45 -7.34
C GLN A 62 -9.10 -13.41 -7.03
N ILE A 63 -9.55 -12.26 -6.52
CA ILE A 63 -8.67 -11.18 -6.09
C ILE A 63 -8.10 -11.54 -4.71
N TYR A 64 -6.79 -11.44 -4.56
CA TYR A 64 -6.08 -11.65 -3.31
C TYR A 64 -5.39 -10.34 -2.89
N LEU A 65 -5.65 -9.85 -1.67
CA LEU A 65 -5.00 -8.63 -1.17
C LEU A 65 -3.56 -8.93 -0.72
N VAL A 66 -2.59 -8.15 -1.21
CA VAL A 66 -1.17 -8.35 -0.91
C VAL A 66 -0.64 -7.26 0.03
N ALA A 67 -0.89 -5.98 -0.28
CA ALA A 67 -0.43 -4.83 0.50
C ALA A 67 -1.34 -3.62 0.34
#